data_AF-A0A831XFK7-F1
#
_entry.id   AF-A0A831XFK7-F1
#
_cell.length_a   1.000
_cell.length_b   1.000
_cell.length_c   1.000
_cell.angle_alpha   90.00
_cell.angle_beta   90.00
_cell.angle_gamma   90.00
#
_symmetry.space_group_name_H-M   'P 1'
#
loop_
_entity.id
_entity.type
_entity.pdbx_description
1 polymer ?
#
loop_
_entity_poly.entity_id
_entity_poly.type
_entity_poly.pdbx_seq_one_letter_code
_entity_poly.pdbx_strand_id
1 'polypeptide(L)'
;MGLVSLPIVIVAVGFGCQLLRWAGAETKAVAERWSLGAAIGLGVYAYAIQALGLAGGLAPAAIVGLTAAMAIAGAPATASLLRDSVVAIRKGILAPWTPDRLLAIGFAGMAVAIAGMTLGGALGPFTELDYDSLAYHLAVPRLYLLHQRIFYVDHLWHANIPFTCQMWYVAGLALDGPGAAKLFHWSAGWLTAVGAAAWVARGKGMPCWAPAMAALVFLAIPLGAWEATTAYIDLGTALYLTAALVAFDRAREQGFSPRWLAVTGALAGWAAGTKYPALVQLALLGAGVGIAALVRRERAAVRGVVAFALAASVIAAPWFVRNFLWTGNPVYPFYARLFPRTRNWNEAATVAIERDQRGFGRGTDAVAAARLLWDTAFHGREYFLAHR
;
A
#
# COMPACT_ATOMS: atom_id res chain seq x y z
N MET A 1 -11.46 22.02 2.34
CA MET A 1 -11.74 21.19 1.14
C MET A 1 -10.59 20.19 1.02
N GLY A 2 -10.91 18.92 0.83
CA GLY A 2 -9.92 17.83 0.73
C GLY A 2 -10.50 16.55 0.10
N LEU A 3 -11.78 16.55 -0.29
CA LEU A 3 -12.55 15.33 -0.55
C LEU A 3 -12.38 14.79 -1.98
N VAL A 4 -11.69 15.52 -2.87
CA VAL A 4 -11.53 15.14 -4.29
C VAL A 4 -10.86 13.77 -4.46
N SER A 5 -10.06 13.31 -3.50
CA SER A 5 -9.38 12.02 -3.57
C SER A 5 -10.32 10.83 -3.40
N LEU A 6 -11.44 10.96 -2.68
CA LEU A 6 -12.38 9.85 -2.47
C LEU A 6 -13.01 9.34 -3.78
N PRO A 7 -13.57 10.19 -4.66
CA PRO A 7 -14.05 9.72 -5.96
C PRO A 7 -12.92 9.18 -6.85
N ILE A 8 -11.69 9.73 -6.76
CA ILE A 8 -10.53 9.19 -7.49
C ILE A 8 -10.20 7.77 -7.01
N VAL A 9 -10.23 7.53 -5.69
CA VAL A 9 -10.04 6.20 -5.11
C VAL A 9 -11.13 5.24 -5.61
N ILE A 10 -12.40 5.67 -5.66
CA ILE A 10 -13.50 4.83 -6.18
C ILE A 10 -13.27 4.50 -7.67
N VAL A 11 -12.85 5.48 -8.47
CA VAL A 11 -12.46 5.28 -9.88
C VAL A 11 -11.33 4.27 -10.00
N ALA A 12 -10.27 4.42 -9.18
CA ALA A 12 -9.15 3.50 -9.15
C ALA A 12 -9.60 2.08 -8.78
N VAL A 13 -10.43 1.93 -7.74
CA VAL A 13 -10.99 0.62 -7.33
C VAL A 13 -11.75 -0.05 -8.48
N GLY A 14 -12.63 0.70 -9.15
CA GLY A 14 -13.42 0.19 -10.26
C GLY A 14 -12.56 -0.20 -11.45
N PHE A 15 -11.59 0.63 -11.82
CA PHE A 15 -10.62 0.32 -12.87
C PHE A 15 -9.76 -0.90 -12.52
N GLY A 16 -9.28 -1.02 -11.28
CA GLY A 16 -8.55 -2.19 -10.80
C GLY A 16 -9.39 -3.47 -10.84
N CYS A 17 -10.68 -3.39 -10.49
CA CYS A 17 -11.61 -4.50 -10.67
C CYS A 17 -11.76 -4.88 -12.16
N GLN A 18 -11.78 -3.91 -13.06
CA GLN A 18 -11.86 -4.17 -14.49
C GLN A 18 -10.59 -4.84 -15.03
N LEU A 19 -9.41 -4.42 -14.55
CA LEU A 19 -8.13 -5.07 -14.88
C LEU A 19 -8.11 -6.52 -14.40
N LEU A 20 -8.58 -6.80 -13.18
CA LEU A 20 -8.69 -8.16 -12.65
C LEU A 20 -9.65 -9.03 -13.48
N ARG A 21 -10.77 -8.45 -13.96
CA ARG A 21 -11.69 -9.13 -14.88
C ARG A 21 -11.01 -9.46 -16.21
N TRP A 22 -10.31 -8.50 -16.83
CA TRP A 22 -9.57 -8.74 -18.07
C TRP A 22 -8.45 -9.77 -17.91
N ALA A 23 -7.78 -9.79 -16.77
CA ALA A 23 -6.77 -10.78 -16.43
C ALA A 23 -7.35 -12.18 -16.11
N GLY A 24 -8.68 -12.32 -16.04
CA GLY A 24 -9.35 -13.56 -15.65
C GLY A 24 -9.05 -13.97 -14.20
N ALA A 25 -8.79 -13.00 -13.33
CA ALA A 25 -8.52 -13.14 -11.89
C ALA A 25 -9.59 -12.39 -11.08
N GLU A 26 -10.86 -12.64 -11.39
CA GLU A 26 -11.97 -11.97 -10.72
C GLU A 26 -12.39 -12.63 -9.41
N THR A 27 -12.96 -11.82 -8.52
CA THR A 27 -13.60 -12.29 -7.30
C THR A 27 -15.04 -11.79 -7.23
N LYS A 28 -15.93 -12.64 -6.72
CA LYS A 28 -17.35 -12.32 -6.52
C LYS A 28 -17.58 -11.59 -5.18
N ALA A 29 -16.66 -11.70 -4.23
CA ALA A 29 -16.81 -11.10 -2.91
C ALA A 29 -16.61 -9.58 -2.99
N VAL A 30 -17.62 -8.81 -2.58
CA VAL A 30 -17.61 -7.33 -2.66
C VAL A 30 -16.43 -6.73 -1.90
N ALA A 31 -16.15 -7.19 -0.69
CA ALA A 31 -15.05 -6.68 0.13
C ALA A 31 -13.67 -6.95 -0.53
N GLU A 32 -13.48 -8.11 -1.14
CA GLU A 32 -12.24 -8.40 -1.88
C GLU A 32 -12.10 -7.51 -3.11
N ARG A 33 -13.20 -7.25 -3.83
CA ARG A 33 -13.19 -6.33 -4.97
C ARG A 33 -12.77 -4.92 -4.55
N TRP A 34 -13.26 -4.42 -3.42
CA TRP A 34 -12.80 -3.14 -2.88
C TRP A 34 -11.30 -3.15 -2.58
N SER A 35 -10.81 -4.14 -1.85
CA SER A 35 -9.39 -4.18 -1.44
C SER A 35 -8.43 -4.46 -2.60
N LEU A 36 -8.65 -5.54 -3.36
CA LEU A 36 -7.79 -5.90 -4.52
C LEU A 36 -7.92 -4.87 -5.64
N GLY A 37 -9.14 -4.40 -5.92
CA GLY A 37 -9.39 -3.36 -6.90
C GLY A 37 -8.68 -2.06 -6.54
N ALA A 38 -8.73 -1.65 -5.26
CA ALA A 38 -7.99 -0.48 -4.78
C ALA A 38 -6.49 -0.63 -5.01
N ALA A 39 -5.90 -1.75 -4.57
CA ALA A 39 -4.47 -1.96 -4.64
C ALA A 39 -3.98 -1.92 -6.11
N ILE A 40 -4.63 -2.68 -7.00
CA ILE A 40 -4.29 -2.68 -8.44
C ILE A 40 -4.52 -1.30 -9.06
N GLY A 41 -5.68 -0.70 -8.83
CA GLY A 41 -6.07 0.57 -9.42
C GLY A 41 -5.15 1.72 -9.02
N LEU A 42 -4.84 1.84 -7.72
CA LEU A 42 -3.95 2.86 -7.18
C LEU A 42 -2.50 2.62 -7.58
N GLY A 43 -2.06 1.36 -7.74
CA GLY A 43 -0.75 1.03 -8.30
C GLY A 43 -0.60 1.48 -9.75
N VAL A 44 -1.59 1.21 -10.59
CA VAL A 44 -1.58 1.68 -11.99
C VAL A 44 -1.70 3.20 -12.05
N TYR A 45 -2.54 3.81 -11.22
CA TYR A 45 -2.68 5.27 -11.15
C TYR A 45 -1.34 5.95 -10.79
N ALA A 46 -0.64 5.42 -9.77
CA ALA A 46 0.68 5.91 -9.39
C ALA A 46 1.68 5.86 -10.56
N TYR A 47 1.71 4.76 -11.30
CA TYR A 47 2.68 4.56 -12.37
C TYR A 47 2.32 5.35 -13.62
N ALA A 48 1.03 5.57 -13.88
CA ALA A 48 0.57 6.47 -14.92
C ALA A 48 0.95 7.93 -14.63
N ILE A 49 0.80 8.38 -13.38
CA ILE A 49 1.30 9.69 -12.94
C ILE A 49 2.83 9.76 -13.07
N GLN A 50 3.53 8.70 -12.67
CA GLN A 50 4.98 8.63 -12.85
C GLN A 50 5.38 8.79 -14.32
N ALA A 51 4.72 8.06 -15.23
CA ALA A 51 4.98 8.14 -16.66
C ALA A 51 4.70 9.54 -17.23
N LEU A 52 3.56 10.15 -16.86
CA LEU A 52 3.23 11.53 -17.23
C LEU A 52 4.32 12.50 -16.74
N GLY A 53 4.80 12.33 -15.50
CA GLY A 53 5.83 13.19 -14.95
C GLY A 53 7.21 13.01 -15.55
N LEU A 54 7.60 11.79 -15.89
CA LEU A 54 8.85 11.56 -16.63
C LEU A 54 8.78 12.15 -18.05
N ALA A 55 7.58 12.25 -18.64
CA ALA A 55 7.34 12.91 -19.92
C ALA A 55 7.17 14.44 -19.82
N GLY A 56 7.19 15.03 -18.63
CA GLY A 56 7.01 16.48 -18.41
C GLY A 56 5.57 16.98 -18.49
N GLY A 57 4.58 16.11 -18.23
CA GLY A 57 3.16 16.40 -18.35
C GLY A 57 2.37 16.44 -17.04
N LEU A 58 2.96 16.83 -15.90
CA LEU A 58 2.24 16.90 -14.60
C LEU A 58 1.36 18.15 -14.43
N ALA A 59 0.66 18.56 -15.49
CA ALA A 59 -0.37 19.58 -15.35
C ALA A 59 -1.62 18.99 -14.67
N PRO A 60 -2.36 19.75 -13.85
CA PRO A 60 -3.62 19.29 -13.25
C PRO A 60 -4.61 18.74 -14.28
N ALA A 61 -4.68 19.35 -15.48
CA ALA A 61 -5.52 18.88 -16.58
C ALA A 61 -5.15 17.46 -17.06
N ALA A 62 -3.86 17.11 -17.09
CA ALA A 62 -3.41 15.77 -17.48
C ALA A 62 -3.81 14.73 -16.42
N ILE A 63 -3.75 15.10 -15.14
CA ILE A 63 -4.18 14.23 -14.02
C ILE A 63 -5.71 14.02 -14.05
N VAL A 64 -6.49 15.07 -14.35
CA VAL A 64 -7.93 14.95 -14.57
C VAL A 64 -8.23 14.06 -15.77
N GLY A 65 -7.54 14.27 -16.89
CA GLY A 65 -7.70 13.46 -18.11
C GLY A 65 -7.38 11.97 -17.87
N LEU A 66 -6.30 11.67 -17.16
CA LEU A 66 -5.95 10.31 -16.73
C LEU A 66 -7.05 9.70 -15.84
N THR A 67 -7.53 10.46 -14.85
CA THR A 67 -8.60 10.02 -13.95
C THR A 67 -9.89 9.74 -14.73
N ALA A 68 -10.24 10.59 -15.68
CA ALA A 68 -11.40 10.40 -16.55
C ALA A 68 -11.25 9.17 -17.45
N ALA A 69 -10.07 8.94 -18.03
CA ALA A 69 -9.79 7.75 -18.85
C ALA A 69 -9.94 6.45 -18.02
N MET A 70 -9.41 6.43 -16.80
CA MET A 70 -9.59 5.30 -15.88
C MET A 70 -11.06 5.14 -15.46
N ALA A 71 -11.79 6.22 -15.24
CA ALA A 71 -13.21 6.18 -14.91
C ALA A 71 -14.03 5.55 -16.05
N ILE A 72 -13.76 5.94 -17.31
CA ILE A 72 -14.42 5.38 -18.49
C ILE A 72 -14.09 3.89 -18.64
N ALA A 73 -12.79 3.54 -18.59
CA ALA A 73 -12.36 2.16 -18.74
C ALA A 73 -12.89 1.25 -17.61
N GLY A 74 -12.99 1.78 -16.39
CA GLY A 74 -13.50 1.07 -15.21
C GLY A 74 -15.02 1.12 -15.02
N ALA A 75 -15.76 1.92 -15.80
CA ALA A 75 -17.17 2.23 -15.54
C ALA A 75 -18.07 0.99 -15.32
N PRO A 76 -17.97 -0.09 -16.14
CA PRO A 76 -18.80 -1.29 -15.93
C PRO A 76 -18.51 -1.99 -14.60
N ALA A 77 -17.24 -2.05 -14.21
CA ALA A 77 -16.81 -2.64 -12.94
C ALA A 77 -17.18 -1.76 -11.75
N THR A 78 -17.05 -0.44 -11.86
CA THR A 78 -17.50 0.53 -10.84
C THR A 78 -19.00 0.41 -10.62
N ALA A 79 -19.81 0.43 -11.68
CA ALA A 79 -21.27 0.36 -11.57
C ALA A 79 -21.73 -0.96 -10.94
N SER A 80 -21.13 -2.08 -11.34
CA SER A 80 -21.38 -3.38 -10.70
C SER A 80 -20.96 -3.37 -9.23
N LEU A 81 -19.77 -2.84 -8.90
CA LEU A 81 -19.26 -2.83 -7.53
C LEU A 81 -20.17 -2.03 -6.59
N LEU A 82 -20.58 -0.84 -7.01
CA LEU A 82 -21.47 0.01 -6.21
C LEU A 82 -22.85 -0.64 -6.02
N ARG A 83 -23.41 -1.22 -7.09
CA ARG A 83 -24.67 -1.97 -7.02
C ARG A 83 -24.57 -3.14 -6.03
N ASP A 84 -23.54 -3.97 -6.18
CA ASP A 84 -23.33 -5.15 -5.33
C ASP A 84 -23.06 -4.75 -3.87
N SER A 85 -22.41 -3.60 -3.64
CA SER A 85 -22.20 -3.03 -2.30
C SER A 85 -23.52 -2.61 -1.66
N VAL A 86 -24.40 -1.92 -2.39
CA VAL A 86 -25.74 -1.55 -1.89
C VAL A 86 -26.56 -2.80 -1.57
N VAL A 87 -26.52 -3.82 -2.43
CA VAL A 87 -27.21 -5.10 -2.19
C VAL A 87 -26.66 -5.80 -0.94
N ALA A 88 -25.33 -5.85 -0.78
CA ALA A 88 -24.68 -6.46 0.38
C ALA A 88 -25.06 -5.74 1.68
N ILE A 89 -25.06 -4.40 1.69
CA ILE A 89 -25.47 -3.58 2.84
C ILE A 89 -26.95 -3.82 3.16
N ARG A 90 -27.84 -3.78 2.17
CA ARG A 90 -29.28 -4.03 2.37
C ARG A 90 -29.55 -5.41 2.95
N LYS A 91 -28.92 -6.45 2.41
CA LYS A 91 -28.99 -7.81 2.97
C LYS A 91 -28.47 -7.86 4.40
N GLY A 92 -27.37 -7.14 4.66
CA GLY A 92 -26.76 -6.99 5.97
C GLY A 92 -27.58 -6.17 6.97
N ILE A 93 -28.57 -5.37 6.54
CA ILE A 93 -29.54 -4.67 7.40
C ILE A 93 -30.76 -5.57 7.66
N LEU A 94 -31.29 -6.19 6.61
CA LEU A 94 -32.54 -6.97 6.64
C LEU A 94 -32.41 -8.37 7.26
N ALA A 95 -31.21 -8.88 7.48
CA ALA A 95 -31.05 -10.21 8.09
C ALA A 95 -31.63 -10.28 9.53
N PRO A 96 -31.77 -11.47 10.12
CA PRO A 96 -32.26 -11.65 11.50
C PRO A 96 -31.27 -11.18 12.58
N TRP A 97 -31.78 -10.58 13.65
CA TRP A 97 -30.98 -10.16 14.80
C TRP A 97 -30.58 -11.38 15.64
N THR A 98 -29.28 -11.70 15.63
CA THR A 98 -28.69 -12.76 16.45
C THR A 98 -27.57 -12.17 17.32
N PRO A 99 -27.17 -12.81 18.44
CA PRO A 99 -26.06 -12.33 19.27
C PRO A 99 -24.78 -12.11 18.46
N ASP A 100 -24.41 -13.07 17.61
CA ASP A 100 -23.25 -12.95 16.72
C ASP A 100 -23.33 -11.75 15.78
N ARG A 101 -24.54 -11.44 15.29
CA ARG A 101 -24.73 -10.30 14.40
C ARG A 101 -24.73 -8.97 15.14
N LEU A 102 -25.22 -8.92 16.37
CA LEU A 102 -25.07 -7.75 17.23
C LEU A 102 -23.59 -7.44 17.48
N LEU A 103 -22.77 -8.46 17.72
CA LEU A 103 -21.31 -8.29 17.82
C LEU A 103 -20.72 -7.78 16.50
N ALA A 104 -21.12 -8.36 15.36
CA ALA A 104 -20.65 -7.91 14.05
C ALA A 104 -20.97 -6.42 13.80
N ILE A 105 -22.20 -5.99 14.13
CA ILE A 105 -22.64 -4.59 14.03
C ILE A 105 -21.85 -3.70 14.99
N GLY A 106 -21.62 -4.15 16.23
CA GLY A 106 -20.83 -3.41 17.21
C GLY A 106 -19.38 -3.19 16.75
N PHE A 107 -18.70 -4.22 16.26
CA PHE A 107 -17.34 -4.11 15.73
C PHE A 107 -17.29 -3.24 14.47
N ALA A 108 -18.24 -3.40 13.56
CA ALA A 108 -18.34 -2.56 12.37
C ALA A 108 -18.61 -1.09 12.72
N GLY A 109 -19.49 -0.82 13.70
CA GLY A 109 -19.78 0.51 14.20
C GLY A 109 -18.55 1.17 14.82
N MET A 110 -17.76 0.42 15.60
CA MET A 110 -16.51 0.92 16.17
C MET A 110 -15.44 1.17 15.11
N ALA A 111 -15.33 0.30 14.11
CA ALA A 111 -14.47 0.54 12.95
C ALA A 111 -14.88 1.82 12.21
N VAL A 112 -16.16 2.02 11.93
CA VAL A 112 -16.66 3.25 11.29
C VAL A 112 -16.41 4.49 12.15
N ALA A 113 -16.53 4.39 13.48
CA ALA A 113 -16.22 5.49 14.39
C ALA A 113 -14.74 5.89 14.32
N ILE A 114 -13.82 4.92 14.31
CA ILE A 114 -12.38 5.17 14.10
C ILE A 114 -12.14 5.82 12.72
N ALA A 115 -12.92 5.44 11.69
CA ALA A 115 -12.89 6.08 10.38
C ALA A 115 -13.25 7.55 10.43
N GLY A 116 -14.35 7.87 11.10
CA GLY A 116 -14.78 9.25 11.27
C GLY A 116 -13.74 10.09 12.02
N MET A 117 -13.18 9.54 13.11
CA MET A 117 -12.17 10.23 13.92
C MET A 117 -10.89 10.49 13.12
N THR A 118 -10.35 9.48 12.45
CA THR A 118 -9.13 9.60 11.64
C THR A 118 -9.33 10.45 10.39
N LEU A 119 -10.54 10.46 9.81
CA LEU A 119 -10.89 11.34 8.69
C LEU A 119 -10.78 12.81 9.09
N GLY A 120 -11.24 13.16 10.30
CA GLY A 120 -11.06 14.50 10.86
C GLY A 120 -9.58 14.90 10.96
N GLY A 121 -8.72 13.99 11.40
CA GLY A 121 -7.27 14.20 11.43
C GLY A 121 -6.63 14.32 10.04
N ALA A 122 -7.04 13.48 9.09
CA ALA A 122 -6.55 13.52 7.71
C ALA A 122 -6.94 14.81 6.97
N LEU A 123 -8.12 15.37 7.26
CA LEU A 123 -8.56 16.68 6.75
C LEU A 123 -7.99 17.84 7.56
N GLY A 124 -7.45 17.58 8.74
CA GLY A 124 -6.84 18.56 9.63
C GLY A 124 -5.50 19.10 9.12
N PRO A 125 -5.06 20.25 9.65
CA PRO A 125 -3.77 20.83 9.32
C PRO A 125 -2.62 19.89 9.73
N PHE A 126 -1.44 20.14 9.18
CA PHE A 126 -0.23 19.48 9.66
C PHE A 126 0.09 19.91 11.08
N THR A 127 0.68 18.98 11.82
CA THR A 127 1.27 19.24 13.12
C THR A 127 2.76 18.92 13.06
N GLU A 128 3.51 19.39 14.04
CA GLU A 128 4.95 19.10 14.16
C GLU A 128 5.25 17.60 14.30
N LEU A 129 4.24 16.79 14.61
CA LEU A 129 4.33 15.34 14.72
C LEU A 129 4.43 14.65 13.34
N ASP A 130 4.11 15.34 12.25
CA ASP A 130 4.05 14.81 10.88
C ASP A 130 5.30 15.18 10.05
N TYR A 131 6.48 14.88 10.61
CA TYR A 131 7.77 15.32 10.07
C TYR A 131 8.01 14.82 8.64
N ASP A 132 7.85 13.52 8.38
CA ASP A 132 8.18 12.94 7.06
C ASP A 132 7.25 13.47 5.95
N SER A 133 6.00 13.79 6.28
CA SER A 133 5.06 14.41 5.34
C SER A 133 5.60 15.73 4.82
N LEU A 134 6.08 16.57 5.73
CA LEU A 134 6.61 17.89 5.42
C LEU A 134 8.02 17.82 4.84
N ALA A 135 8.84 16.87 5.31
CA ALA A 135 10.24 16.74 4.91
C ALA A 135 10.37 16.25 3.46
N TYR A 136 9.61 15.23 3.04
CA TYR A 136 9.76 14.68 1.69
C TYR A 136 8.49 14.12 1.04
N HIS A 137 7.54 13.53 1.79
CA HIS A 137 6.39 12.90 1.14
C HIS A 137 5.47 13.89 0.42
N LEU A 138 5.39 15.14 0.85
CA LEU A 138 4.64 16.19 0.16
C LEU A 138 5.54 17.25 -0.47
N ALA A 139 6.70 17.53 0.13
CA ALA A 139 7.65 18.50 -0.41
C ALA A 139 8.13 18.12 -1.81
N VAL A 140 8.48 16.85 -2.04
CA VAL A 140 8.98 16.39 -3.34
C VAL A 140 7.85 16.32 -4.39
N PRO A 141 6.66 15.77 -4.12
CA PRO A 141 5.52 15.92 -5.03
C PRO A 141 5.18 17.37 -5.38
N ARG A 142 5.28 18.30 -4.43
CA ARG A 142 5.12 19.74 -4.71
C ARG A 142 6.20 20.24 -5.67
N LEU A 143 7.46 19.85 -5.49
CA LEU A 143 8.54 20.20 -6.44
C LEU A 143 8.25 19.65 -7.85
N TYR A 144 7.72 18.43 -7.96
CA TYR A 144 7.35 17.85 -9.26
C TYR A 144 6.22 18.63 -9.94
N LEU A 145 5.21 19.07 -9.19
CA LEU A 145 4.13 19.90 -9.72
C LEU A 145 4.60 21.29 -10.16
N LEU A 146 5.47 21.94 -9.36
CA LEU A 146 6.03 23.24 -9.70
C LEU A 146 6.83 23.22 -11.01
N HIS A 147 7.52 22.12 -11.28
CA HIS A 147 8.30 21.94 -12.52
C HIS A 147 7.52 21.17 -13.61
N GLN A 148 6.26 20.80 -13.33
CA GLN A 148 5.40 19.95 -14.17
C GLN A 148 6.05 18.65 -14.65
N ARG A 149 7.06 18.15 -13.92
CA ARG A 149 7.83 16.96 -14.30
C ARG A 149 8.45 16.27 -13.09
N ILE A 150 8.73 14.98 -13.21
CA ILE A 150 9.53 14.23 -12.26
C ILE A 150 10.98 14.32 -12.71
N PHE A 151 11.84 14.83 -11.84
CA PHE A 151 13.26 15.06 -12.12
C PHE A 151 14.12 14.63 -10.94
N TYR A 152 15.43 14.52 -11.19
CA TYR A 152 16.39 14.19 -10.16
C TYR A 152 16.58 15.35 -9.18
N VAL A 153 16.25 15.14 -7.92
CA VAL A 153 16.47 16.11 -6.83
C VAL A 153 17.77 15.73 -6.13
N ASP A 154 18.82 16.51 -6.32
CA ASP A 154 20.19 16.18 -5.93
C ASP A 154 20.53 16.46 -4.46
N HIS A 155 19.82 17.39 -3.82
CA HIS A 155 20.08 17.86 -2.46
C HIS A 155 19.23 17.18 -1.38
N LEU A 156 18.29 16.30 -1.77
CA LEU A 156 17.42 15.57 -0.85
C LEU A 156 17.44 14.08 -1.17
N TRP A 157 18.17 13.30 -0.38
CA TRP A 157 18.33 11.87 -0.66
C TRP A 157 17.02 11.09 -0.61
N HIS A 158 16.07 11.47 0.26
CA HIS A 158 14.73 10.88 0.34
C HIS A 158 13.95 11.01 -0.97
N ALA A 159 14.22 12.03 -1.81
CA ALA A 159 13.56 12.15 -3.11
C ALA A 159 13.94 11.00 -4.06
N ASN A 160 15.04 10.30 -3.77
CA ASN A 160 15.65 9.28 -4.61
C ASN A 160 15.43 7.83 -4.14
N ILE A 161 14.46 7.63 -3.26
CA ILE A 161 13.94 6.30 -2.92
C ILE A 161 12.66 5.99 -3.73
N PRO A 162 12.14 4.75 -3.69
CA PRO A 162 10.88 4.40 -4.37
C PRO A 162 9.70 5.23 -3.86
N PHE A 163 8.90 5.78 -4.79
CA PHE A 163 7.93 6.84 -4.51
C PHE A 163 6.51 6.50 -5.00
N THR A 164 6.11 5.22 -4.97
CA THR A 164 4.81 4.77 -5.52
C THR A 164 3.63 5.51 -4.87
N CYS A 165 3.55 5.55 -3.54
CA CYS A 165 2.44 6.21 -2.83
C CYS A 165 2.47 7.74 -3.00
N GLN A 166 3.66 8.33 -3.13
CA GLN A 166 3.85 9.76 -3.31
C GLN A 166 3.29 10.24 -4.66
N MET A 167 3.15 9.35 -5.65
CA MET A 167 2.44 9.69 -6.90
C MET A 167 0.95 9.93 -6.66
N TRP A 168 0.33 9.32 -5.65
CA TRP A 168 -1.03 9.69 -5.24
C TRP A 168 -1.07 11.11 -4.67
N TYR A 169 -0.02 11.51 -3.95
CA TYR A 169 0.09 12.84 -3.36
C TYR A 169 0.31 13.92 -4.42
N VAL A 170 0.99 13.60 -5.53
CA VAL A 170 1.03 14.48 -6.72
C VAL A 170 -0.40 14.77 -7.19
N ALA A 171 -1.27 13.76 -7.31
CA ALA A 171 -2.67 13.99 -7.69
C ALA A 171 -3.46 14.79 -6.65
N GLY A 172 -3.37 14.42 -5.36
CA GLY A 172 -4.08 15.13 -4.29
C GLY A 172 -3.69 16.60 -4.18
N LEU A 173 -2.38 16.90 -4.26
CA LEU A 173 -1.86 18.27 -4.22
C LEU A 173 -2.23 19.07 -5.47
N ALA A 174 -2.26 18.45 -6.65
CA ALA A 174 -2.60 19.15 -7.90
C ALA A 174 -4.06 19.59 -7.98
N LEU A 175 -4.97 18.84 -7.33
CA LEU A 175 -6.41 19.01 -7.50
C LEU A 175 -7.10 19.77 -6.37
N ASP A 176 -6.53 19.77 -5.15
CA ASP A 176 -7.15 20.44 -4.00
C ASP A 176 -6.09 20.86 -2.98
N GLY A 177 -5.25 19.92 -2.53
CA GLY A 177 -4.16 20.23 -1.62
C GLY A 177 -3.79 19.10 -0.64
N PRO A 178 -3.12 19.45 0.46
CA PRO A 178 -2.67 18.52 1.50
C PRO A 178 -3.68 17.50 2.02
N GLY A 179 -4.89 17.95 2.37
CA GLY A 179 -5.94 17.07 2.88
C GLY A 179 -6.30 15.99 1.86
N ALA A 180 -6.40 16.37 0.58
CA ALA A 180 -6.63 15.42 -0.50
C ALA A 180 -5.48 14.41 -0.64
N ALA A 181 -4.21 14.84 -0.52
CA ALA A 181 -3.08 13.92 -0.52
C ALA A 181 -3.19 12.88 0.63
N LYS A 182 -3.45 13.35 1.86
CA LYS A 182 -3.65 12.48 3.04
C LYS A 182 -4.81 11.49 2.85
N LEU A 183 -5.89 11.89 2.18
CA LEU A 183 -7.04 11.00 1.95
C LEU A 183 -6.72 9.76 1.10
N PHE A 184 -5.68 9.78 0.25
CA PHE A 184 -5.22 8.55 -0.41
C PHE A 184 -4.63 7.56 0.60
N HIS A 185 -3.79 8.04 1.51
CA HIS A 185 -3.17 7.24 2.58
C HIS A 185 -4.23 6.70 3.55
N TRP A 186 -5.13 7.58 4.01
CA TRP A 186 -6.28 7.22 4.83
C TRP A 186 -7.12 6.14 4.15
N SER A 187 -7.48 6.33 2.88
CA SER A 187 -8.28 5.36 2.11
C SER A 187 -7.57 4.01 2.00
N ALA A 188 -6.25 4.00 1.81
CA ALA A 188 -5.48 2.76 1.78
C ALA A 188 -5.56 2.00 3.11
N GLY A 189 -5.54 2.69 4.25
CA GLY A 189 -5.76 2.08 5.56
C GLY A 189 -7.14 1.40 5.68
N TRP A 190 -8.20 2.09 5.28
CA TRP A 190 -9.56 1.50 5.26
C TRP A 190 -9.68 0.30 4.33
N LEU A 191 -9.09 0.40 3.14
CA LEU A 191 -9.11 -0.67 2.14
C LEU A 191 -8.24 -1.87 2.56
N THR A 192 -7.24 -1.64 3.39
CA THR A 192 -6.46 -2.69 4.08
C THR A 192 -7.34 -3.42 5.10
N ALA A 193 -8.06 -2.68 5.95
CA ALA A 193 -8.99 -3.25 6.92
C ALA A 193 -10.11 -4.07 6.24
N VAL A 194 -10.65 -3.56 5.13
CA VAL A 194 -11.61 -4.28 4.28
C VAL A 194 -10.99 -5.55 3.71
N GLY A 195 -9.72 -5.50 3.29
CA GLY A 195 -8.97 -6.67 2.83
C GLY A 195 -8.80 -7.75 3.92
N ALA A 196 -8.47 -7.34 5.14
CA ALA A 196 -8.37 -8.24 6.29
C ALA A 196 -9.71 -8.89 6.64
N ALA A 197 -10.80 -8.10 6.67
CA ALA A 197 -12.15 -8.62 6.85
C ALA A 197 -12.54 -9.61 5.75
N ALA A 198 -12.24 -9.27 4.49
CA ALA A 198 -12.53 -10.12 3.35
C ALA A 198 -11.77 -11.46 3.41
N TRP A 199 -10.51 -11.43 3.87
CA TRP A 199 -9.71 -12.63 4.07
C TRP A 199 -10.31 -13.55 5.14
N VAL A 200 -10.63 -13.01 6.32
CA VAL A 200 -11.24 -13.77 7.42
C VAL A 200 -12.62 -14.31 7.04
N ALA A 201 -13.40 -13.56 6.26
CA ALA A 201 -14.71 -14.00 5.78
C ALA A 201 -14.68 -15.26 4.90
N ARG A 202 -13.51 -15.63 4.34
CA ARG A 202 -13.35 -16.89 3.59
C ARG A 202 -13.10 -18.11 4.46
N GLY A 203 -12.75 -17.92 5.74
CA GLY A 203 -12.47 -19.01 6.65
C GLY A 203 -13.71 -19.90 6.88
N LYS A 204 -13.55 -21.21 6.71
CA LYS A 204 -14.63 -22.17 6.99
C LYS A 204 -14.96 -22.16 8.49
N GLY A 205 -16.25 -22.09 8.83
CA GLY A 205 -16.73 -22.12 10.21
C GLY A 205 -16.48 -20.81 11.00
N MET A 206 -16.06 -19.73 10.34
CA MET A 206 -15.91 -18.44 11.02
C MET A 206 -17.28 -17.86 11.39
N PRO A 207 -17.45 -17.34 12.62
CA PRO A 207 -18.69 -16.67 13.02
C PRO A 207 -18.85 -15.35 12.26
N CYS A 208 -20.10 -14.87 12.12
CA CYS A 208 -20.38 -13.70 11.27
C CYS A 208 -19.78 -12.38 11.79
N TRP A 209 -19.36 -12.32 13.06
CA TRP A 209 -18.63 -11.18 13.62
C TRP A 209 -17.14 -11.16 13.30
N ALA A 210 -16.53 -12.31 12.95
CA ALA A 210 -15.09 -12.43 12.77
C ALA A 210 -14.51 -11.48 11.71
N PRO A 211 -15.15 -11.26 10.54
CA PRO A 211 -14.68 -10.28 9.56
C PRO A 211 -14.64 -8.85 10.10
N ALA A 212 -15.69 -8.43 10.81
CA ALA A 212 -15.76 -7.09 11.38
C ALA A 212 -14.72 -6.90 12.49
N MET A 213 -14.49 -7.93 13.32
CA MET A 213 -13.42 -7.95 14.31
C MET A 213 -12.03 -7.83 13.65
N ALA A 214 -11.79 -8.54 12.54
CA ALA A 214 -10.50 -8.49 11.85
C ALA A 214 -10.18 -7.08 11.32
N ALA A 215 -11.17 -6.40 10.72
CA ALA A 215 -11.02 -5.00 10.33
C ALA A 215 -10.76 -4.10 11.55
N LEU A 216 -11.54 -4.27 12.61
CA LEU A 216 -11.41 -3.48 13.83
C LEU A 216 -10.03 -3.66 14.49
N VAL A 217 -9.50 -4.88 14.58
CA VAL A 217 -8.18 -5.15 15.16
C VAL A 217 -7.08 -4.36 14.43
N PHE A 218 -7.14 -4.29 13.10
CA PHE A 218 -6.19 -3.49 12.32
C PHE A 218 -6.36 -1.99 12.58
N LEU A 219 -7.59 -1.49 12.55
CA LEU A 219 -7.90 -0.06 12.70
C LEU A 219 -7.69 0.45 14.13
N ALA A 220 -7.82 -0.43 15.13
CA ALA A 220 -7.62 -0.12 16.53
C ALA A 220 -6.13 -0.08 16.94
N ILE A 221 -5.20 -0.41 16.03
CA ILE A 221 -3.76 -0.23 16.27
C ILE A 221 -3.50 1.27 16.44
N PRO A 222 -3.10 1.76 17.62
CA PRO A 222 -2.98 3.21 17.86
C PRO A 222 -2.05 3.91 16.89
N LEU A 223 -0.93 3.26 16.55
CA LEU A 223 0.01 3.78 15.55
C LEU A 223 -0.63 3.86 14.16
N GLY A 224 -1.38 2.84 13.74
CA GLY A 224 -2.08 2.84 12.44
C GLY A 224 -3.19 3.89 12.38
N ALA A 225 -3.91 4.12 13.48
CA ALA A 225 -4.92 5.17 13.58
C ALA A 225 -4.28 6.58 13.49
N TRP A 226 -3.11 6.77 14.10
CA TRP A 226 -2.35 8.02 13.96
C TRP A 226 -1.83 8.22 12.54
N GLU A 227 -1.22 7.18 11.94
CA GLU A 227 -0.75 7.16 10.54
C GLU A 227 -1.86 7.52 9.54
N ALA A 228 -3.11 7.13 9.82
CA ALA A 228 -4.25 7.47 8.97
C ALA A 228 -4.53 8.99 8.91
N THR A 229 -3.92 9.79 9.78
CA THR A 229 -4.05 11.25 9.83
C THR A 229 -2.89 11.99 9.16
N THR A 230 -1.84 11.28 8.72
CA THR A 230 -0.61 11.82 8.10
C THR A 230 -0.56 11.55 6.60
N ALA A 231 0.38 12.18 5.89
CA ALA A 231 0.71 11.87 4.49
C ALA A 231 1.94 10.94 4.39
N TYR A 232 2.05 9.98 5.30
CA TYR A 232 3.07 8.91 5.26
C TYR A 232 2.68 7.86 4.21
N ILE A 233 3.37 6.71 4.14
CA ILE A 233 3.14 5.72 3.08
C ILE A 233 2.83 4.31 3.59
N ASP A 234 2.84 4.13 4.90
CA ASP A 234 2.82 2.82 5.53
C ASP A 234 1.47 2.11 5.35
N LEU A 235 0.35 2.82 5.37
CA LEU A 235 -0.97 2.25 5.07
C LEU A 235 -1.13 1.91 3.58
N GLY A 236 -0.46 2.66 2.69
CA GLY A 236 -0.35 2.31 1.27
C GLY A 236 0.41 1.01 1.08
N THR A 237 1.53 0.85 1.79
CA THR A 237 2.32 -0.37 1.81
C THR A 237 1.53 -1.55 2.38
N ALA A 238 0.80 -1.33 3.49
CA ALA A 238 -0.05 -2.33 4.13
C ALA A 238 -1.16 -2.82 3.20
N LEU A 239 -1.76 -1.93 2.39
CA LEU A 239 -2.75 -2.29 1.38
C LEU A 239 -2.16 -3.26 0.36
N TYR A 240 -1.00 -2.93 -0.23
CA TYR A 240 -0.36 -3.79 -1.21
C TYR A 240 0.01 -5.16 -0.65
N LEU A 241 0.57 -5.20 0.57
CA LEU A 241 0.97 -6.46 1.21
C LEU A 241 -0.24 -7.32 1.57
N THR A 242 -1.29 -6.72 2.13
CA THR A 242 -2.54 -7.43 2.48
C THR A 242 -3.23 -7.96 1.23
N ALA A 243 -3.32 -7.13 0.17
CA ALA A 243 -3.86 -7.53 -1.12
C ALA A 243 -3.03 -8.67 -1.75
N ALA A 244 -1.69 -8.63 -1.65
CA ALA A 244 -0.82 -9.68 -2.16
C ALA A 244 -1.06 -11.02 -1.43
N LEU A 245 -1.25 -11.00 -0.11
CA LEU A 245 -1.61 -12.18 0.69
C LEU A 245 -2.98 -12.73 0.29
N VAL A 246 -3.98 -11.87 0.13
CA VAL A 246 -5.32 -12.26 -0.34
C VAL A 246 -5.24 -12.92 -1.73
N ALA A 247 -4.49 -12.33 -2.66
CA ALA A 247 -4.27 -12.87 -4.00
C ALA A 247 -3.50 -14.20 -3.98
N PHE A 248 -2.50 -14.33 -3.10
CA PHE A 248 -1.74 -15.57 -2.95
C PHE A 248 -2.63 -16.71 -2.43
N ASP A 249 -3.48 -16.43 -1.45
CA ASP A 249 -4.40 -17.44 -0.94
C ASP A 249 -5.49 -17.80 -1.96
N ARG A 250 -5.94 -16.85 -2.78
CA ARG A 250 -6.76 -17.14 -3.97
C ARG A 250 -6.06 -18.04 -4.97
N ALA A 251 -4.76 -17.83 -5.22
CA ALA A 251 -3.99 -18.73 -6.06
C ALA A 251 -3.98 -20.15 -5.49
N ARG A 252 -3.80 -20.31 -4.16
CA ARG A 252 -3.81 -21.61 -3.47
C ARG A 252 -5.16 -22.31 -3.59
N GLU A 253 -6.26 -21.61 -3.32
CA GLU A 253 -7.64 -22.12 -3.44
C GLU A 253 -7.95 -22.63 -4.86
N GLN A 254 -7.36 -21.99 -5.87
CA GLN A 254 -7.57 -22.31 -7.29
C GLN A 254 -6.43 -23.17 -7.89
N GLY A 255 -5.80 -24.02 -7.08
CA GLY A 255 -4.81 -24.98 -7.57
C GLY A 255 -3.52 -24.33 -8.09
N PHE A 256 -3.02 -23.30 -7.39
CA PHE A 256 -1.84 -22.50 -7.78
C PHE A 256 -2.00 -21.81 -9.15
N SER A 257 -3.14 -21.14 -9.33
CA SER A 257 -3.46 -20.39 -10.55
C SER A 257 -2.35 -19.38 -10.92
N PRO A 258 -1.70 -19.51 -12.10
CA PRO A 258 -0.67 -18.57 -12.53
C PRO A 258 -1.16 -17.13 -12.66
N ARG A 259 -2.45 -16.93 -12.96
CA ARG A 259 -3.07 -15.60 -13.06
C ARG A 259 -3.08 -14.91 -11.70
N TRP A 260 -3.50 -15.61 -10.65
CA TRP A 260 -3.49 -15.07 -9.30
C TRP A 260 -2.07 -14.87 -8.77
N LEU A 261 -1.12 -15.74 -9.14
CA LEU A 261 0.30 -15.55 -8.79
C LEU A 261 0.95 -14.37 -9.51
N ALA A 262 0.53 -14.05 -10.75
CA ALA A 262 0.91 -12.80 -11.41
C ALA A 262 0.35 -11.59 -10.64
N VAL A 263 -0.92 -11.65 -10.20
CA VAL A 263 -1.53 -10.60 -9.37
C VAL A 263 -0.77 -10.44 -8.03
N THR A 264 -0.45 -11.54 -7.35
CA THR A 264 0.40 -11.54 -6.15
C THR A 264 1.75 -10.88 -6.41
N GLY A 265 2.41 -11.24 -7.51
CA GLY A 265 3.70 -10.66 -7.91
C GLY A 265 3.60 -9.17 -8.16
N ALA A 266 2.60 -8.72 -8.93
CA ALA A 266 2.37 -7.31 -9.20
C ALA A 266 2.16 -6.49 -7.91
N LEU A 267 1.31 -6.98 -7.01
CA LEU A 267 1.06 -6.34 -5.70
C LEU A 267 2.31 -6.28 -4.83
N ALA A 268 3.11 -7.35 -4.79
CA ALA A 268 4.40 -7.36 -4.10
C ALA A 268 5.41 -6.39 -4.74
N GLY A 269 5.41 -6.27 -6.08
CA GLY A 269 6.24 -5.31 -6.80
C GLY A 269 5.87 -3.85 -6.48
N TRP A 270 4.58 -3.53 -6.42
CA TRP A 270 4.14 -2.19 -6.00
C TRP A 270 4.50 -1.91 -4.54
N ALA A 271 4.39 -2.91 -3.64
CA ALA A 271 4.85 -2.79 -2.25
C ALA A 271 6.37 -2.50 -2.20
N ALA A 272 7.20 -3.21 -2.96
CA ALA A 272 8.63 -2.91 -3.07
C ALA A 272 8.90 -1.48 -3.61
N GLY A 273 7.97 -0.97 -4.43
CA GLY A 273 7.98 0.40 -4.93
C GLY A 273 7.55 1.47 -3.92
N THR A 274 7.11 1.13 -2.70
CA THR A 274 6.79 2.11 -1.65
C THR A 274 7.97 2.34 -0.71
N LYS A 275 8.66 1.29 -0.25
CA LYS A 275 9.82 1.35 0.65
C LYS A 275 10.64 0.06 0.61
N TYR A 276 11.94 0.15 0.83
CA TYR A 276 12.84 -1.00 0.80
C TYR A 276 12.50 -2.15 1.77
N PRO A 277 11.99 -1.91 3.00
CA PRO A 277 11.58 -3.00 3.88
C PRO A 277 10.59 -3.98 3.23
N ALA A 278 9.73 -3.52 2.31
CA ALA A 278 8.77 -4.37 1.61
C ALA A 278 9.42 -5.44 0.71
N LEU A 279 10.72 -5.31 0.39
CA LEU A 279 11.49 -6.35 -0.30
C LEU A 279 11.59 -7.63 0.53
N VAL A 280 11.57 -7.53 1.86
CA VAL A 280 11.56 -8.70 2.76
C VAL A 280 10.28 -9.49 2.54
N GLN A 281 9.13 -8.82 2.51
CA GLN A 281 7.85 -9.48 2.25
C GLN A 281 7.75 -10.03 0.83
N LEU A 282 8.31 -9.34 -0.17
CA LEU A 282 8.42 -9.87 -1.52
C LEU A 282 9.23 -11.19 -1.53
N ALA A 283 10.35 -11.23 -0.82
CA ALA A 283 11.17 -12.44 -0.70
C ALA A 283 10.43 -13.57 0.03
N LEU A 284 9.72 -13.28 1.12
CA LEU A 284 8.92 -14.26 1.86
C LEU A 284 7.77 -14.84 1.02
N LEU A 285 7.05 -13.98 0.29
CA LEU A 285 6.01 -14.42 -0.65
C LEU A 285 6.62 -15.27 -1.77
N GLY A 286 7.75 -14.85 -2.35
CA GLY A 286 8.46 -15.61 -3.37
C GLY A 286 8.91 -16.99 -2.86
N ALA A 287 9.44 -17.06 -1.65
CA ALA A 287 9.78 -18.32 -0.99
C ALA A 287 8.55 -19.20 -0.79
N GLY A 288 7.43 -18.64 -0.32
CA GLY A 288 6.15 -19.36 -0.18
C GLY A 288 5.63 -19.93 -1.50
N VAL A 289 5.70 -19.15 -2.59
CA VAL A 289 5.34 -19.60 -3.94
C VAL A 289 6.29 -20.72 -4.42
N GLY A 290 7.60 -20.54 -4.22
CA GLY A 290 8.62 -21.51 -4.61
C GLY A 290 8.51 -22.85 -3.86
N ILE A 291 8.43 -22.81 -2.53
CA ILE A 291 8.24 -23.99 -1.68
C ILE A 291 6.97 -24.75 -2.11
N ALA A 292 5.87 -24.03 -2.33
CA ALA A 292 4.64 -24.68 -2.74
C ALA A 292 4.74 -25.33 -4.13
N ALA A 293 5.47 -24.72 -5.06
CA ALA A 293 5.74 -25.33 -6.36
C ALA A 293 6.59 -26.60 -6.24
N LEU A 294 7.59 -26.62 -5.36
CA LEU A 294 8.43 -27.79 -5.08
C LEU A 294 7.63 -28.93 -4.45
N VAL A 295 6.71 -28.63 -3.52
CA VAL A 295 5.87 -29.63 -2.85
C VAL A 295 4.85 -30.24 -3.81
N ARG A 296 4.22 -29.42 -4.67
CA ARG A 296 3.17 -29.90 -5.59
C ARG A 296 3.72 -30.64 -6.80
N ARG A 297 4.90 -30.25 -7.30
CA ARG A 297 5.54 -30.82 -8.51
C ARG A 297 4.66 -30.76 -9.79
N GLU A 298 3.77 -29.77 -9.87
CA GLU A 298 2.86 -29.58 -10.99
C GLU A 298 3.36 -28.48 -11.94
N ARG A 299 3.15 -28.64 -13.26
CA ARG A 299 3.50 -27.63 -14.27
C ARG A 299 2.83 -26.27 -14.00
N ALA A 300 1.61 -26.28 -13.46
CA ALA A 300 0.88 -25.07 -13.10
C ALA A 300 1.62 -24.25 -12.03
N ALA A 301 2.20 -24.92 -11.03
CA ALA A 301 2.91 -24.25 -9.95
C ALA A 301 4.24 -23.63 -10.43
N VAL A 302 4.97 -24.30 -11.34
CA VAL A 302 6.18 -23.72 -11.98
C VAL A 302 5.83 -22.50 -12.82
N ARG A 303 4.78 -22.58 -13.66
CA ARG A 303 4.26 -21.41 -14.40
C ARG A 303 3.86 -20.28 -13.44
N GLY A 304 3.31 -20.64 -12.29
CA GLY A 304 2.98 -19.73 -11.20
C GLY A 304 4.19 -18.98 -10.64
N VAL A 305 5.28 -19.68 -10.35
CA VAL A 305 6.55 -19.07 -9.91
C VAL A 305 7.06 -18.07 -10.94
N VAL A 306 7.08 -18.46 -12.22
CA VAL A 306 7.52 -17.57 -13.31
C VAL A 306 6.59 -16.36 -13.43
N ALA A 307 5.27 -16.56 -13.38
CA ALA A 307 4.29 -15.48 -13.45
C ALA A 307 4.44 -14.49 -12.28
N PHE A 308 4.64 -14.99 -11.06
CA PHE A 308 4.93 -14.17 -9.88
C PHE A 308 6.23 -13.37 -10.07
N ALA A 309 7.33 -14.04 -10.43
CA ALA A 309 8.64 -13.41 -10.53
C ALA A 309 8.68 -12.35 -11.63
N LEU A 310 8.09 -12.62 -12.80
CA LEU A 310 7.99 -11.66 -13.90
C LEU A 310 7.14 -10.45 -13.50
N ALA A 311 5.95 -10.67 -12.94
CA ALA A 311 5.07 -9.57 -12.54
C ALA A 311 5.72 -8.71 -11.43
N ALA A 312 6.31 -9.33 -10.42
CA ALA A 312 7.01 -8.62 -9.35
C ALA A 312 8.18 -7.79 -9.89
N SER A 313 8.99 -8.36 -10.78
CA SER A 313 10.15 -7.68 -11.36
C SER A 313 9.72 -6.52 -12.24
N VAL A 314 8.75 -6.72 -13.15
CA VAL A 314 8.25 -5.67 -14.05
C VAL A 314 7.62 -4.53 -13.28
N ILE A 315 6.85 -4.82 -12.24
CA ILE A 315 6.21 -3.77 -11.44
C ILE A 315 7.22 -3.09 -10.51
N ALA A 316 8.17 -3.79 -9.89
CA ALA A 316 9.18 -3.11 -9.08
C ALA A 316 10.12 -2.24 -9.93
N ALA A 317 10.46 -2.69 -11.14
CA ALA A 317 11.52 -2.12 -11.98
C ALA A 317 11.52 -0.60 -12.14
N PRO A 318 10.39 0.11 -12.39
CA PRO A 318 10.43 1.54 -12.68
C PRO A 318 11.18 2.36 -11.64
N TRP A 319 11.02 2.05 -10.34
CA TRP A 319 11.73 2.77 -9.29
C TRP A 319 13.21 2.40 -9.17
N PHE A 320 13.54 1.11 -9.25
CA PHE A 320 14.94 0.66 -9.14
C PHE A 320 15.76 1.05 -10.38
N VAL A 321 15.16 1.00 -11.58
CA VAL A 321 15.76 1.47 -12.82
C VAL A 321 15.96 2.98 -12.79
N ARG A 322 14.94 3.75 -12.38
CA ARG A 322 15.07 5.20 -12.20
C ARG A 322 16.21 5.53 -11.24
N ASN A 323 16.27 4.85 -10.09
CA ASN A 323 17.32 5.06 -9.10
C ASN A 323 18.70 4.74 -9.67
N PHE A 324 18.86 3.63 -10.40
CA PHE A 324 20.10 3.29 -11.06
C PHE A 324 20.52 4.34 -12.10
N LEU A 325 19.60 4.80 -12.95
CA LEU A 325 19.90 5.78 -13.99
C LEU A 325 20.27 7.15 -13.42
N TRP A 326 19.59 7.59 -12.35
CA TRP A 326 19.79 8.91 -11.77
C TRP A 326 20.98 8.97 -10.83
N THR A 327 21.11 7.95 -9.99
CA THR A 327 22.08 7.95 -8.89
C THR A 327 23.26 7.00 -9.12
N GLY A 328 23.19 6.09 -10.09
CA GLY A 328 24.17 5.01 -10.23
C GLY A 328 23.97 3.84 -9.25
N ASN A 329 22.93 3.88 -8.42
CA ASN A 329 22.62 2.86 -7.41
C ASN A 329 21.12 2.50 -7.45
N PRO A 330 20.74 1.23 -7.73
CA PRO A 330 19.33 0.82 -7.79
C PRO A 330 18.62 0.87 -6.42
N VAL A 331 19.37 0.76 -5.33
CA VAL A 331 18.88 0.73 -3.94
C VAL A 331 19.36 1.97 -3.15
N TYR A 332 19.49 3.09 -3.85
CA TYR A 332 19.97 4.35 -3.29
C TYR A 332 19.28 4.75 -1.97
N PRO A 333 20.02 5.23 -0.95
CA PRO A 333 21.47 5.38 -0.88
C PRO A 333 22.20 4.15 -0.29
N PHE A 334 21.49 3.05 -0.05
CA PHE A 334 22.04 1.88 0.64
C PHE A 334 23.08 1.14 -0.20
N TYR A 335 23.98 0.43 0.49
CA TYR A 335 25.03 -0.38 -0.14
C TYR A 335 25.91 0.40 -1.13
N ALA A 336 26.15 1.69 -0.90
CA ALA A 336 26.93 2.55 -1.79
C ALA A 336 28.33 1.98 -2.13
N ARG A 337 28.94 1.20 -1.23
CA ARG A 337 30.21 0.49 -1.49
C ARG A 337 30.13 -0.54 -2.63
N LEU A 338 28.96 -1.15 -2.86
CA LEU A 338 28.72 -2.06 -3.99
C LEU A 338 28.43 -1.30 -5.30
N PHE A 339 28.15 0.00 -5.21
CA PHE A 339 27.84 0.86 -6.35
C PHE A 339 28.79 2.07 -6.36
N PRO A 340 30.06 1.91 -6.78
CA PRO A 340 31.08 2.97 -6.69
C PRO A 340 30.74 4.25 -7.46
N ARG A 341 29.76 4.19 -8.38
CA ARG A 341 29.26 5.33 -9.16
C ARG A 341 28.07 6.06 -8.48
N THR A 342 27.81 5.79 -7.20
CA THR A 342 26.73 6.45 -6.46
C THR A 342 26.95 7.96 -6.44
N ARG A 343 26.03 8.72 -7.03
CA ARG A 343 26.06 10.18 -7.09
C ARG A 343 25.45 10.79 -5.83
N ASN A 344 25.93 11.97 -5.44
CA ASN A 344 25.40 12.76 -4.32
C ASN A 344 25.31 11.99 -2.99
N TRP A 345 26.19 11.00 -2.81
CA TRP A 345 26.33 10.21 -1.60
C TRP A 345 27.80 10.01 -1.28
N ASN A 346 28.19 10.15 -0.02
CA ASN A 346 29.56 9.95 0.43
C ASN A 346 29.62 9.06 1.67
N GLU A 347 30.84 8.68 2.06
CA GLU A 347 31.04 7.80 3.22
C GLU A 347 30.58 8.45 4.53
N ALA A 348 30.78 9.76 4.69
CA ALA A 348 30.30 10.49 5.87
C ALA A 348 28.77 10.42 6.01
N ALA A 349 28.03 10.56 4.91
CA ALA A 349 26.58 10.41 4.89
C ALA A 349 26.13 8.97 5.19
N THR A 350 26.90 7.97 4.73
CA THR A 350 26.67 6.56 5.06
C THR A 350 26.81 6.34 6.57
N VAL A 351 27.91 6.82 7.17
CA VAL A 351 28.15 6.72 8.62
C VAL A 351 27.07 7.46 9.41
N ALA A 352 26.63 8.64 8.94
CA ALA A 352 25.57 9.40 9.58
C ALA A 352 24.23 8.65 9.59
N ILE A 353 23.79 8.11 8.44
CA ILE A 353 22.56 7.30 8.37
C ILE A 353 22.69 6.02 9.19
N GLU A 354 23.81 5.30 9.10
CA GLU A 354 23.98 4.07 9.89
C GLU A 354 23.94 4.37 11.39
N ARG A 355 24.54 5.48 11.82
CA ARG A 355 24.47 5.93 13.22
C ARG A 355 23.04 6.25 13.64
N ASP A 356 22.30 6.99 12.81
CA ASP A 356 20.91 7.36 13.06
C ASP A 356 20.00 6.12 13.11
N GLN A 357 20.06 5.26 12.09
CA GLN A 357 19.30 4.01 12.02
C GLN A 357 19.63 3.05 13.16
N ARG A 358 20.92 2.92 13.50
CA ARG A 358 21.31 2.13 14.66
C ARG A 358 20.81 2.78 15.92
N GLY A 359 20.71 4.11 16.02
CA GLY A 359 20.23 4.85 17.18
C GLY A 359 18.81 4.47 17.62
N PHE A 360 17.98 3.96 16.72
CA PHE A 360 16.65 3.45 17.03
C PHE A 360 16.68 1.96 17.43
N GLY A 361 15.74 1.52 18.26
CA GLY A 361 15.60 0.12 18.68
C GLY A 361 16.52 -0.30 19.84
N ARG A 362 16.37 -1.56 20.28
CA ARG A 362 17.18 -2.17 21.36
C ARG A 362 18.22 -3.19 20.91
N GLY A 363 18.31 -3.44 19.61
CA GLY A 363 19.21 -4.43 19.06
C GLY A 363 18.84 -4.74 17.61
N THR A 364 19.78 -5.34 16.90
CA THR A 364 19.61 -5.75 15.49
C THR A 364 19.68 -7.27 15.32
N ASP A 365 19.84 -8.01 16.42
CA ASP A 365 19.89 -9.47 16.41
C ASP A 365 18.50 -10.12 16.48
N ALA A 366 18.46 -11.43 16.24
CA ALA A 366 17.22 -12.21 16.21
C ALA A 366 16.52 -12.28 17.58
N VAL A 367 17.27 -12.19 18.69
CA VAL A 367 16.71 -12.22 20.05
C VAL A 367 15.99 -10.91 20.33
N ALA A 368 16.62 -9.78 20.01
CA ALA A 368 16.01 -8.46 20.07
C ALA A 368 14.77 -8.37 19.17
N ALA A 369 14.82 -8.94 17.96
CA ALA A 369 13.65 -9.02 17.08
C ALA A 369 12.51 -9.86 17.70
N ALA A 370 12.82 -11.02 18.28
CA ALA A 370 11.83 -11.88 18.94
C ALA A 370 11.22 -11.25 20.20
N ARG A 371 12.00 -10.46 20.93
CA ARG A 371 11.55 -9.75 22.14
C ARG A 371 10.95 -8.38 21.87
N LEU A 372 11.04 -7.86 20.64
CA LEU A 372 10.69 -6.49 20.30
C LEU A 372 9.33 -6.05 20.85
N LEU A 373 8.29 -6.88 20.66
CA LEU A 373 6.94 -6.57 21.15
C LEU A 373 6.89 -6.53 22.68
N TRP A 374 7.54 -7.47 23.35
CA TRP A 374 7.61 -7.52 24.81
C TRP A 374 8.39 -6.33 25.39
N ASP A 375 9.58 -6.06 24.84
CA ASP A 375 10.46 -5.00 25.30
C ASP A 375 9.85 -3.62 25.09
N THR A 376 9.12 -3.43 23.99
CA THR A 376 8.45 -2.16 23.69
C THR A 376 7.22 -1.97 24.60
N ALA A 377 6.44 -3.01 24.83
CA ALA A 377 5.21 -2.93 25.62
C ALA A 377 5.46 -2.85 27.14
N PHE A 378 6.35 -3.68 27.66
CA PHE A 378 6.55 -3.83 29.11
C PHE A 378 7.79 -3.14 29.64
N HIS A 379 8.80 -2.96 28.79
CA HIS A 379 10.06 -2.36 29.20
C HIS A 379 10.27 -0.97 28.64
N GLY A 380 9.30 -0.32 27.98
CA GLY A 380 9.47 0.92 27.21
C GLY A 380 10.33 2.02 27.86
N ARG A 381 10.33 2.17 29.19
CA ARG A 381 11.21 3.09 29.93
C ARG A 381 12.71 2.84 29.65
N GLU A 382 13.14 1.60 29.61
CA GLU A 382 14.53 1.24 29.31
C GLU A 382 14.95 1.64 27.88
N TYR A 383 13.98 1.90 26.98
CA TYR A 383 14.26 2.39 25.62
C TYR A 383 14.84 3.80 25.66
N PHE A 384 14.38 4.63 26.60
CA PHE A 384 14.83 6.00 26.79
C PHE A 384 16.05 6.13 27.70
N LEU A 385 16.30 5.10 28.52
CA LEU A 385 17.39 5.10 29.52
C LEU A 385 18.63 4.34 29.06
N ALA A 386 18.55 3.56 27.99
CA ALA A 386 19.71 2.95 27.37
C ALA A 386 20.59 4.05 26.76
N HIS A 387 21.42 4.68 27.60
CA HIS A 387 22.64 5.32 27.13
C HIS A 387 23.47 4.24 26.46
N ARG A 388 23.66 4.39 25.15
CA ARG A 388 24.56 3.55 24.38
C ARG A 388 25.99 4.04 24.52
#